data_AF-A0AAD7DMP5-F1
#
_entry.id   AF-A0AAD7DMP5-F1
#
_cell.length_a   1.000
_cell.length_b   1.000
_cell.length_c   1.000
_cell.angle_alpha   90.00
_cell.angle_beta   90.00
_cell.angle_gamma   90.00
#
_symmetry.space_group_name_H-M   'P 1'
#
loop_
_entity.id
_entity.type
_entity.pdbx_description
1 polymer ?
#
loop_
_entity_poly.entity_id
_entity_poly.type
_entity_poly.pdbx_seq_one_letter_code
_entity_poly.pdbx_strand_id
1 'polypeptide(L)'
;HPAVVAAINRIVAAAGQLAASVQVPFLSLCDASMGYHLPACLRLLGAAHVPELLRAGPVHVREIAAHTGVEQATLAHILRLLATHHLLREAAPDVFANRISSLLDTGKPLYALVAQCHKYEDDMSGVAAFVGLRTDELYKSSAY
;
A
#
# COMPACT_ATOMS: atom_id res chain seq x y z
N HIS A 1 3.61 -13.67 -23.20
CA HIS A 1 4.23 -13.63 -24.54
C HIS A 1 5.22 -12.47 -24.62
N PRO A 2 6.47 -12.66 -25.10
CA PRO A 2 7.51 -11.62 -25.07
C PRO A 2 7.12 -10.29 -25.73
N ALA A 3 6.43 -10.35 -26.88
CA ALA A 3 5.97 -9.14 -27.57
C ALA A 3 4.96 -8.31 -26.76
N VAL A 4 4.10 -8.97 -25.97
CA VAL A 4 3.11 -8.28 -25.11
C VAL A 4 3.82 -7.56 -23.95
N VAL A 5 4.80 -8.21 -23.32
CA VAL A 5 5.61 -7.59 -22.26
C VAL A 5 6.37 -6.37 -22.79
N ALA A 6 6.95 -6.48 -23.98
CA ALA A 6 7.64 -5.35 -24.62
C ALA A 6 6.69 -4.16 -24.89
N ALA A 7 5.46 -4.43 -25.34
CA ALA A 7 4.45 -3.39 -25.54
C ALA A 7 4.03 -2.73 -24.22
N ILE A 8 3.79 -3.52 -23.16
CA ILE A 8 3.47 -3.00 -21.82
C ILE A 8 4.59 -2.07 -21.33
N ASN A 9 5.84 -2.51 -21.40
CA ASN A 9 6.99 -1.73 -20.95
C ASN A 9 7.11 -0.39 -21.70
N ARG A 10 6.83 -0.37 -23.01
CA ARG A 10 6.83 0.88 -23.80
C ARG A 10 5.75 1.85 -23.34
N ILE A 11 4.53 1.35 -23.07
CA ILE A 11 3.43 2.18 -22.58
C ILE A 11 3.76 2.75 -21.21
N VAL A 12 4.26 1.92 -20.29
CA VAL A 12 4.67 2.36 -18.94
C VAL A 12 5.78 3.41 -19.02
N ALA A 13 6.79 3.19 -19.86
CA ALA A 13 7.88 4.15 -20.05
C ALA A 13 7.39 5.48 -20.63
N ALA A 14 6.52 5.44 -21.64
CA ALA A 14 5.95 6.64 -22.24
C ALA A 14 5.09 7.44 -21.25
N ALA A 15 4.26 6.76 -20.46
CA ALA A 15 3.46 7.40 -19.41
C ALA A 15 4.33 8.04 -18.34
N GLY A 16 5.41 7.36 -17.91
CA GLY A 16 6.39 7.92 -16.97
C GLY A 16 7.11 9.16 -17.51
N GLN A 17 7.51 9.14 -18.80
CA GLN A 17 8.13 10.29 -19.46
C GLN A 17 7.18 11.48 -19.56
N LEU A 18 5.91 11.24 -19.92
CA LEU A 18 4.89 12.28 -19.95
C LEU A 18 4.71 12.90 -18.56
N ALA A 19 4.50 12.07 -17.53
CA ALA A 19 4.33 12.53 -16.15
C ALA A 19 5.52 13.38 -15.68
N ALA A 20 6.75 12.92 -15.94
CA ALA A 20 7.97 13.67 -15.60
C ALA A 20 8.11 15.00 -16.37
N SER A 21 7.66 15.06 -17.63
CA SER A 21 7.79 16.26 -18.47
C SER A 21 6.81 17.37 -18.10
N VAL A 22 5.63 17.02 -17.58
CA VAL A 22 4.59 18.00 -17.21
C VAL A 22 4.59 18.36 -15.73
N GLN A 23 5.27 17.57 -14.89
CA GLN A 23 5.35 17.80 -13.45
C GLN A 23 6.19 19.03 -13.13
N VAL A 24 5.82 19.72 -12.05
CA VAL A 24 6.61 20.84 -11.52
C VAL A 24 7.93 20.28 -10.96
N PRO A 25 9.12 20.75 -11.42
CA PRO A 25 10.40 20.17 -11.02
C PRO A 25 10.63 20.10 -9.51
N PHE A 26 10.14 21.09 -8.76
CA PHE A 26 10.20 21.10 -7.30
C PHE A 26 9.44 19.92 -6.67
N LEU A 27 8.25 19.60 -7.18
CA LEU A 27 7.46 18.48 -6.67
C LEU A 27 8.14 17.14 -6.94
N SER A 28 8.84 16.99 -8.08
CA SER A 28 9.65 15.80 -8.34
C SER A 28 10.79 15.62 -7.32
N LEU A 29 11.43 16.72 -6.90
CA LEU A 29 12.45 16.66 -5.84
C LEU A 29 11.84 16.33 -4.47
N CYS A 30 10.65 16.86 -4.18
CA CYS A 30 9.90 16.51 -2.97
C CYS A 30 9.58 15.01 -2.93
N ASP A 31 9.04 14.45 -4.01
CA ASP A 31 8.73 13.01 -4.09
C ASP A 31 9.99 12.14 -3.91
N ALA A 32 11.11 12.54 -4.52
CA ALA A 32 12.38 11.83 -4.41
C ALA A 32 12.98 11.90 -3.00
N SER A 33 12.95 13.07 -2.37
CA SER A 33 13.54 13.28 -1.02
C SER A 33 12.66 12.73 0.11
N MET A 34 11.35 12.63 -0.12
CA MET A 34 10.37 12.17 0.86
C MET A 34 9.79 10.78 0.56
N GLY A 35 10.46 10.01 -0.31
CA GLY A 35 10.01 8.66 -0.72
C GLY A 35 9.87 7.66 0.44
N TYR A 36 10.40 8.01 1.61
CA TYR A 36 10.32 7.25 2.85
C TYR A 36 8.90 7.20 3.47
N HIS A 37 7.99 8.12 3.10
CA HIS A 37 6.61 8.07 3.59
C HIS A 37 5.84 6.84 3.09
N LEU A 38 6.04 6.44 1.83
CA LEU A 38 5.30 5.35 1.22
C LEU A 38 5.54 3.97 1.89
N PRO A 39 6.80 3.53 2.12
CA PRO A 39 7.05 2.28 2.84
C PRO A 39 6.57 2.33 4.29
N ALA A 40 6.65 3.48 4.97
CA ALA A 40 6.10 3.64 6.32
C ALA A 40 4.57 3.44 6.35
N CYS A 41 3.85 3.99 5.38
CA CYS A 41 2.41 3.81 5.27
C CYS A 41 2.02 2.37 4.88
N LEU A 42 2.78 1.72 3.99
CA LEU A 42 2.60 0.31 3.64
C LEU A 42 2.82 -0.62 4.84
N ARG A 43 3.81 -0.30 5.70
CA ARG A 43 4.04 -1.04 6.95
C ARG A 43 2.81 -1.00 7.84
N LEU A 44 2.15 0.16 7.97
CA LEU A 44 0.91 0.31 8.73
C LEU A 44 -0.23 -0.53 8.16
N LEU A 45 -0.45 -0.51 6.84
CA LEU A 45 -1.42 -1.39 6.14
C LEU A 45 -1.21 -2.86 6.54
N GLY A 46 0.03 -3.34 6.41
CA GLY A 46 0.38 -4.73 6.66
C GLY A 46 0.30 -5.13 8.14
N ALA A 47 0.80 -4.26 9.04
CA ALA A 47 0.81 -4.51 10.48
C ALA A 47 -0.60 -4.49 11.09
N ALA A 48 -1.47 -3.63 10.57
CA ALA A 48 -2.82 -3.44 11.09
C ALA A 48 -3.88 -4.24 10.31
N HIS A 49 -3.45 -5.19 9.48
CA HIS A 49 -4.32 -6.11 8.73
C HIS A 49 -5.43 -5.44 7.92
N VAL A 50 -5.18 -4.21 7.46
CA VAL A 50 -6.15 -3.42 6.71
C VAL A 50 -6.50 -4.05 5.35
N PRO A 51 -5.55 -4.67 4.58
CA PRO A 51 -5.91 -5.39 3.36
C PRO A 51 -6.94 -6.49 3.59
N GLU A 52 -6.80 -7.24 4.68
CA GLU A 52 -7.77 -8.28 5.07
C GLU A 52 -9.12 -7.70 5.52
N LEU A 53 -9.11 -6.55 6.20
CA LEU A 53 -10.33 -5.81 6.56
C LEU A 53 -11.11 -5.33 5.34
N LEU A 54 -10.40 -4.87 4.31
CA LEU A 54 -10.99 -4.35 3.07
C LEU A 54 -11.39 -5.45 2.07
N ARG A 55 -11.24 -6.73 2.42
CA ARG A 55 -11.55 -7.88 1.53
C ARG A 55 -13.02 -7.91 1.11
N ALA A 56 -13.92 -7.60 2.05
CA ALA A 56 -15.36 -7.64 1.81
C ALA A 56 -15.89 -6.44 1.00
N GLY A 57 -15.07 -5.39 0.84
CA GLY A 57 -15.44 -4.21 0.07
C GLY A 57 -14.91 -2.91 0.67
N PRO A 58 -15.42 -1.77 0.18
CA PRO A 58 -15.07 -0.45 0.70
C PRO A 58 -15.53 -0.28 2.16
N VAL A 59 -14.67 0.29 3.00
CA VAL A 59 -14.92 0.50 4.44
C VAL A 59 -14.65 1.96 4.80
N HIS A 60 -15.50 2.53 5.66
CA HIS A 60 -15.32 3.89 6.14
C HIS A 60 -14.14 3.95 7.13
N VAL A 61 -13.33 5.01 7.06
CA VAL A 61 -12.11 5.18 7.88
C VAL A 61 -12.38 5.11 9.37
N ARG A 62 -13.58 5.46 9.83
CA ARG A 62 -14.01 5.28 11.22
C ARG A 62 -13.91 3.83 11.69
N GLU A 63 -14.32 2.87 10.85
CA GLU A 63 -14.26 1.44 11.17
C GLU A 63 -12.82 0.93 11.12
N ILE A 64 -12.03 1.43 10.17
CA ILE A 64 -10.59 1.13 10.08
C ILE A 64 -9.86 1.69 11.32
N ALA A 65 -10.19 2.89 11.76
CA ALA A 65 -9.65 3.51 12.97
C ALA A 65 -9.99 2.70 14.22
N ALA A 66 -11.25 2.23 14.35
CA ALA A 66 -11.66 1.36 15.44
C ALA A 66 -10.90 0.01 15.46
N HIS A 67 -10.57 -0.53 14.28
CA HIS A 67 -9.78 -1.77 14.17
C HIS A 67 -8.29 -1.55 14.50
N THR A 68 -7.72 -0.46 14.01
CA THR A 68 -6.27 -0.21 14.07
C THR A 68 -5.83 0.54 15.34
N GLY A 69 -6.76 1.22 16.02
CA GLY A 69 -6.45 2.10 17.15
C GLY A 69 -5.79 3.43 16.76
N VAL A 70 -5.65 3.71 15.46
CA VAL A 70 -5.08 4.95 14.94
C VAL A 70 -6.15 6.04 14.90
N GLU A 71 -5.78 7.28 15.25
CA GLU A 71 -6.68 8.43 15.18
C GLU A 71 -7.23 8.62 13.76
N GLN A 72 -8.53 8.91 13.65
CA GLN A 72 -9.27 8.84 12.40
C GLN A 72 -8.74 9.79 11.32
N ALA A 73 -8.46 11.05 11.67
CA ALA A 73 -7.98 12.05 10.71
C ALA A 73 -6.57 11.71 10.20
N THR A 74 -5.70 11.26 11.11
CA THR A 74 -4.35 10.78 10.80
C THR A 74 -4.40 9.57 9.87
N LEU A 75 -5.26 8.60 10.17
CA LEU A 75 -5.44 7.42 9.34
C LEU A 75 -6.00 7.78 7.96
N ALA A 76 -6.99 8.68 7.89
CA ALA A 76 -7.54 9.13 6.62
C ALA A 76 -6.46 9.79 5.75
N HIS A 77 -5.56 10.57 6.33
CA HIS A 77 -4.43 11.17 5.62
C HIS A 77 -3.47 10.10 5.06
N ILE A 78 -3.11 9.10 5.87
CA ILE A 78 -2.25 7.98 5.45
C ILE A 78 -2.90 7.18 4.31
N LEU A 79 -4.18 6.83 4.44
CA LEU A 79 -4.89 6.06 3.42
C LEU A 79 -5.06 6.86 2.12
N ARG A 80 -5.20 8.18 2.19
CA ARG A 80 -5.21 9.07 1.00
C ARG A 80 -3.88 9.10 0.30
N LEU A 81 -2.76 9.19 1.02
CA LEU A 81 -1.44 9.09 0.41
C LEU A 81 -1.28 7.75 -0.34
N LEU A 82 -1.70 6.65 0.27
CA LEU A 82 -1.68 5.35 -0.40
C LEU A 82 -2.63 5.29 -1.62
N ALA A 83 -3.75 6.01 -1.59
CA ALA A 83 -4.68 6.11 -2.71
C ALA A 83 -4.12 6.95 -3.87
N THR A 84 -3.40 8.05 -3.61
CA THR A 84 -2.72 8.85 -4.65
C THR A 84 -1.62 8.04 -5.34
N HIS A 85 -0.95 7.15 -4.61
CA HIS A 85 -0.01 6.17 -5.16
C HIS A 85 -0.67 4.90 -5.73
N HIS A 86 -1.99 4.89 -5.90
CA HIS A 86 -2.75 3.80 -6.52
C HIS A 86 -2.68 2.45 -5.80
N LEU A 87 -2.23 2.43 -4.55
CA LEU A 87 -2.19 1.23 -3.73
C LEU A 87 -3.58 0.91 -3.17
N LEU A 88 -4.27 1.95 -2.69
CA LEU A 88 -5.67 1.92 -2.29
C LEU A 88 -6.56 2.68 -3.28
N ARG A 89 -7.87 2.62 -3.07
CA ARG A 89 -8.87 3.45 -3.74
C ARG A 89 -9.77 4.12 -2.71
N GLU A 90 -9.88 5.45 -2.72
CA GLU A 90 -10.93 6.17 -2.02
C GLU A 90 -12.19 6.16 -2.91
N ALA A 91 -13.19 5.35 -2.55
CA ALA A 91 -14.40 5.14 -3.33
C ALA A 91 -15.43 6.27 -3.13
N ALA A 92 -15.43 6.86 -1.95
CA ALA A 92 -16.18 8.05 -1.54
C ALA A 92 -15.36 8.74 -0.43
N PRO A 93 -15.65 10.01 -0.05
CA PRO A 93 -14.95 10.66 1.04
C PRO A 93 -14.87 9.77 2.27
N ASP A 94 -13.66 9.50 2.75
CA ASP A 94 -13.38 8.66 3.92
C ASP A 94 -13.78 7.17 3.77
N VAL A 95 -14.06 6.69 2.56
CA VAL A 95 -14.38 5.28 2.29
C VAL A 95 -13.31 4.67 1.39
N PHE A 96 -12.56 3.69 1.92
CA PHE A 96 -11.40 3.11 1.25
C PHE A 96 -11.62 1.65 0.87
N ALA A 97 -11.06 1.25 -0.27
CA ALA A 97 -11.11 -0.12 -0.79
C ALA A 97 -9.74 -0.55 -1.28
N ASN A 98 -9.53 -1.87 -1.36
CA ASN A 98 -8.33 -2.44 -1.95
C ASN A 98 -8.22 -2.10 -3.44
N ARG A 99 -6.99 -1.83 -3.91
CA ARG A 99 -6.64 -1.77 -5.33
C ARG A 99 -5.47 -2.71 -5.60
N ILE A 100 -4.23 -2.21 -5.62
CA ILE A 100 -3.04 -3.07 -5.70
C ILE A 100 -2.77 -3.72 -4.33
N SER A 101 -3.21 -3.06 -3.24
CA SER A 101 -3.12 -3.55 -1.87
C SER A 101 -3.81 -4.90 -1.65
N SER A 102 -4.70 -5.36 -2.53
CA SER A 102 -5.27 -6.71 -2.44
C SER A 102 -4.21 -7.80 -2.53
N LEU A 103 -3.04 -7.51 -3.12
CA LEU A 103 -1.90 -8.44 -3.15
C LEU A 103 -1.23 -8.62 -1.78
N LEU A 104 -1.55 -7.76 -0.81
CA LEU A 104 -1.09 -7.88 0.58
C LEU A 104 -2.08 -8.69 1.44
N ASP A 105 -3.26 -9.01 0.92
CA ASP A 105 -4.24 -9.86 1.59
C ASP A 105 -3.74 -11.31 1.58
N THR A 106 -3.52 -11.86 2.78
CA THR A 106 -3.04 -13.24 2.97
C THR A 106 -4.16 -14.29 2.87
N GLY A 107 -5.42 -13.88 2.73
CA GLY A 107 -6.59 -14.76 2.76
C GLY A 107 -7.00 -15.20 4.16
N LYS A 108 -6.13 -15.02 5.17
CA LYS A 108 -6.40 -15.40 6.56
C LYS A 108 -7.55 -14.57 7.14
N PRO A 109 -8.42 -15.15 7.97
CA PRO A 109 -9.47 -14.40 8.60
C PRO A 109 -8.90 -13.46 9.68
N LEU A 110 -9.47 -12.27 9.82
CA LEU A 110 -8.98 -11.23 10.75
C LEU A 110 -8.79 -11.74 12.18
N TYR A 111 -9.70 -12.57 12.70
CA TYR A 111 -9.60 -13.10 14.06
C TYR A 111 -8.33 -13.95 14.27
N ALA A 112 -7.86 -14.67 13.25
CA ALA A 112 -6.65 -15.48 13.34
C ALA A 112 -5.37 -14.64 13.27
N LEU A 113 -5.44 -13.46 12.65
CA LEU A 113 -4.32 -12.54 12.53
C LEU A 113 -4.08 -11.78 13.84
N VAL A 114 -5.14 -11.38 14.54
CA VAL A 114 -5.06 -10.73 15.85
C VAL A 114 -4.44 -11.65 16.92
N ALA A 115 -4.63 -12.96 16.79
CA ALA A 115 -4.06 -13.97 17.70
C ALA A 115 -2.54 -14.23 17.49
N GLN A 116 -1.89 -13.52 16.54
CA GLN A 116 -0.44 -13.50 16.29
C GLN A 116 0.29 -14.84 16.39
N CYS A 117 0.27 -15.66 15.33
CA CYS A 117 1.33 -16.65 15.22
C CYS A 117 1.95 -16.79 13.83
N HIS A 118 1.21 -16.70 12.73
CA HIS A 118 1.75 -17.20 11.45
C HIS A 118 1.28 -16.41 10.22
N LYS A 119 1.22 -15.07 10.21
CA LYS A 119 0.65 -14.29 9.07
C LYS A 119 1.24 -14.69 7.71
N TYR A 120 2.54 -14.98 7.66
CA TYR A 120 3.30 -15.18 6.42
C TYR A 120 3.74 -16.63 6.16
N GLU A 121 3.29 -17.59 6.94
CA GLU A 121 3.85 -18.96 6.86
C GLU A 121 3.18 -19.85 5.80
N ASP A 122 2.16 -19.34 5.11
CA ASP A 122 1.45 -20.09 4.06
C ASP A 122 1.94 -19.65 2.67
N ASP A 123 1.97 -20.58 1.71
CA ASP A 123 2.45 -20.37 0.33
C ASP A 123 1.75 -19.21 -0.41
N MET A 124 0.53 -18.84 0.01
CA MET A 124 -0.27 -17.78 -0.60
C MET A 124 0.16 -16.36 -0.19
N SER A 125 1.13 -16.21 0.72
CA SER A 125 1.47 -14.93 1.34
C SER A 125 2.79 -14.32 0.87
N GLY A 126 3.45 -14.88 -0.15
CA GLY A 126 4.80 -14.47 -0.57
C GLY A 126 4.95 -12.98 -0.90
N VAL A 127 3.95 -12.36 -1.53
CA VAL A 127 3.97 -10.91 -1.80
C VAL A 127 3.83 -10.09 -0.51
N ALA A 128 2.91 -10.48 0.38
CA ALA A 128 2.72 -9.83 1.67
C ALA A 128 3.96 -9.96 2.56
N ALA A 129 4.60 -11.14 2.57
CA ALA A 129 5.85 -11.40 3.27
C ALA A 129 7.00 -10.55 2.72
N PHE A 130 7.16 -10.52 1.39
CA PHE A 130 8.17 -9.69 0.73
C PHE A 130 7.98 -8.20 1.06
N VAL A 131 6.77 -7.67 0.90
CA VAL A 131 6.49 -6.26 1.21
C VAL A 131 6.66 -5.98 2.70
N GLY A 132 6.24 -6.90 3.58
CA GLY A 132 6.45 -6.80 5.03
C GLY A 132 7.93 -6.68 5.40
N LEU A 133 8.79 -7.54 4.84
CA LEU A 133 10.24 -7.48 5.03
C LEU A 133 10.83 -6.17 4.50
N ARG A 134 10.46 -5.76 3.28
CA ARG A 134 10.97 -4.53 2.64
C ARG A 134 10.61 -3.27 3.43
N THR A 135 9.40 -3.22 3.98
CA THR A 135 8.86 -2.05 4.69
C THR A 135 9.20 -2.02 6.17
N ASP A 136 9.77 -3.11 6.72
CA ASP A 136 10.25 -3.17 8.10
C ASP A 136 11.79 -3.13 8.15
N GLU A 137 12.45 -4.28 8.01
CA GLU A 137 13.89 -4.43 8.23
C GLU A 137 14.70 -3.64 7.21
N LEU A 138 14.42 -3.83 5.93
CA LEU A 138 15.22 -3.24 4.85
C LEU A 138 15.02 -1.72 4.75
N TYR A 139 13.84 -1.23 5.11
CA TYR A 139 13.57 0.18 5.18
C TYR A 139 14.35 0.83 6.35
N LYS A 140 14.40 0.20 7.53
CA LYS A 140 15.26 0.67 8.64
C LYS A 140 16.74 0.67 8.24
N SER A 141 17.19 -0.37 7.54
CA SER A 141 18.57 -0.47 7.06
C SER A 141 18.93 0.56 5.98
N SER A 142 17.96 1.12 5.26
CA SER A 142 18.22 2.05 4.15
C SER A 142 18.75 3.43 4.56
N ALA A 143 18.75 3.73 5.87
CA ALA A 143 19.20 5.00 6.42
C ALA A 143 20.65 4.97 6.97
N TYR A 144 21.31 3.80 6.96
CA TYR A 144 22.71 3.62 7.33
C TYR A 144 23.62 3.70 6.10
#